data_AF-A0A0W1LHS1-F1
#
_entry.id   AF-A0A0W1LHS1-F1
#
_cell.length_a   1.000
_cell.length_b   1.000
_cell.length_c   1.000
_cell.angle_alpha   90.00
_cell.angle_beta   90.00
_cell.angle_gamma   90.00
#
_symmetry.space_group_name_H-M   'P 1'
#
loop_
_entity.id
_entity.type
_entity.pdbx_description
1 polymer ?
#
loop_
_entity_poly.entity_id
_entity_poly.type
_entity_poly.pdbx_seq_one_letter_code
_entity_poly.pdbx_strand_id
1 'polypeptide(L)'
;MTDSTYPIGTPGKKWNHSDKAQWLAGQVIKRSYQDEVLTLINELKGTLTVEQYGELNYNEGCYPLYALQTPNFDDAKPTVLITGGVHGYETSGVHGALRFAKTSALNQSQHFNIVIAPCISPWGYETINRWNPSAIDPNRSFYDNSPAHESAAVMAYVKSLNLDLLAHIDLHETTNTDNSEFRPALAAREGTTNTNWNIPDGFYLVADSKKPEPEFQKVIIEGVAKVTHIAPSDENNALIGVPQEQFGVINYAARELGLCMGFTDAPFVTTTEVYPDSPSANSEQCILAQVAVINSALNYLNK
;
A
#
# COMPACT_ATOMS: atom_id res chain seq x y z
N MET A 1 15.73 -9.75 24.48
CA MET A 1 15.30 -10.40 23.24
C MET A 1 14.39 -11.56 23.64
N THR A 2 13.09 -11.42 23.46
CA THR A 2 12.16 -12.53 23.69
C THR A 2 12.11 -13.34 22.40
N ASP A 3 12.69 -14.54 22.43
CA ASP A 3 12.53 -15.59 21.42
C ASP A 3 11.07 -16.08 21.39
N SER A 4 10.13 -15.21 21.01
CA SER A 4 8.76 -15.62 20.79
C SER A 4 8.72 -16.35 19.45
N THR A 5 8.79 -17.68 19.51
CA THR A 5 8.52 -18.53 18.35
C THR A 5 7.06 -18.35 17.94
N TYR A 6 6.83 -18.06 16.66
CA TYR A 6 5.47 -17.95 16.12
C TYR A 6 4.75 -19.31 16.29
N PRO A 7 3.44 -19.34 16.62
CA PRO A 7 2.77 -20.56 17.06
C PRO A 7 2.56 -21.62 15.96
N ILE A 8 2.89 -21.33 14.70
CA ILE A 8 2.69 -22.20 13.54
C ILE A 8 4.03 -22.52 12.87
N GLY A 9 4.22 -23.79 12.51
CA GLY A 9 5.41 -24.31 11.85
C GLY A 9 6.46 -24.85 12.81
N THR A 10 7.61 -25.25 12.26
CA THR A 10 8.76 -25.76 13.01
C THR A 10 9.94 -24.82 12.82
N PRO A 11 10.61 -24.32 13.89
CA PRO A 11 11.78 -23.45 13.76
C PRO A 11 12.84 -24.03 12.82
N GLY A 12 13.37 -23.20 11.92
CA GLY A 12 14.37 -23.63 10.92
C GLY A 12 13.81 -24.39 9.71
N LYS A 13 12.49 -24.63 9.63
CA LYS A 13 11.84 -25.27 8.49
C LYS A 13 10.79 -24.36 7.88
N LYS A 14 10.81 -24.23 6.55
CA LYS A 14 9.76 -23.54 5.80
C LYS A 14 8.40 -24.19 6.05
N TRP A 15 7.35 -23.37 6.08
CA TRP A 15 5.99 -23.86 6.14
C TRP A 15 5.67 -24.76 4.95
N ASN A 16 5.06 -25.89 5.25
CA ASN A 16 4.45 -26.76 4.25
C ASN A 16 2.97 -26.40 4.05
N HIS A 17 2.25 -27.20 3.26
CA HIS A 17 0.83 -26.98 3.00
C HIS A 17 -0.04 -27.03 4.27
N SER A 18 0.26 -27.93 5.21
CA SER A 18 -0.46 -28.04 6.48
C SER A 18 -0.27 -26.81 7.37
N ASP A 19 0.95 -26.26 7.42
CA ASP A 19 1.23 -25.05 8.20
C ASP A 19 0.46 -23.85 7.63
N LYS A 20 0.44 -23.70 6.30
CA LYS A 20 -0.34 -22.65 5.62
C LYS A 20 -1.85 -22.82 5.83
N ALA A 21 -2.36 -24.05 5.76
CA ALA A 21 -3.76 -24.35 6.01
C ALA A 21 -4.14 -24.05 7.47
N GLN A 22 -3.26 -24.36 8.42
CA GLN A 22 -3.44 -24.01 9.83
C GLN A 22 -3.45 -22.50 10.03
N TRP A 23 -2.54 -21.77 9.38
CA TRP A 23 -2.53 -20.30 9.41
C TRP A 23 -3.83 -19.73 8.85
N LEU A 24 -4.28 -20.20 7.68
CA LEU A 24 -5.53 -19.74 7.06
C LEU A 24 -6.74 -20.01 7.96
N ALA A 25 -6.81 -21.19 8.58
CA ALA A 25 -7.91 -21.55 9.48
C ALA A 25 -7.98 -20.69 10.75
N GLY A 26 -6.89 -20.00 11.11
CA GLY A 26 -6.86 -19.03 12.21
C GLY A 26 -7.38 -17.64 11.83
N GLN A 27 -7.62 -17.37 10.54
CA GLN A 27 -8.06 -16.06 10.07
C GLN A 27 -9.58 -15.94 10.16
N VAL A 28 -10.03 -14.76 10.59
CA VAL A 28 -11.46 -14.44 10.76
C VAL A 28 -11.74 -13.05 10.21
N ILE A 29 -12.92 -12.87 9.64
CA ILE A 29 -13.42 -11.55 9.24
C ILE A 29 -13.67 -10.71 10.49
N LYS A 30 -13.10 -9.50 10.53
CA LYS A 30 -13.13 -8.54 11.64
C LYS A 30 -13.80 -7.22 11.26
N ARG A 31 -13.87 -6.91 9.97
CA ARG A 31 -14.54 -5.74 9.38
C ARG A 31 -15.08 -6.06 7.99
N SER A 32 -15.92 -5.19 7.46
CA SER A 32 -16.68 -5.43 6.22
C SER A 32 -16.14 -4.59 5.06
N TYR A 33 -15.63 -5.24 4.02
CA TYR A 33 -15.25 -4.57 2.76
C TYR A 33 -16.47 -3.95 2.09
N GLN A 34 -17.61 -4.64 2.16
CA GLN A 34 -18.87 -4.14 1.64
C GLN A 34 -19.29 -2.82 2.29
N ASP A 35 -19.29 -2.76 3.62
CA ASP A 35 -19.80 -1.60 4.35
C ASP A 35 -18.81 -0.44 4.35
N GLU A 36 -17.51 -0.73 4.55
CA GLU A 36 -16.50 0.31 4.76
C GLU A 36 -15.82 0.79 3.47
N VAL A 37 -15.87 0.01 2.38
CA VAL A 37 -15.20 0.36 1.12
C VAL A 37 -16.19 0.46 -0.04
N LEU A 38 -16.98 -0.58 -0.31
CA LEU A 38 -17.89 -0.58 -1.46
C LEU A 38 -18.99 0.48 -1.33
N THR A 39 -19.49 0.74 -0.11
CA THR A 39 -20.40 1.86 0.14
C THR A 39 -19.81 3.19 -0.32
N LEU A 40 -18.55 3.49 0.05
CA LEU A 40 -17.88 4.73 -0.32
C LEU A 40 -17.59 4.81 -1.83
N ILE A 41 -17.24 3.69 -2.46
CA ILE A 41 -17.09 3.62 -3.93
C ILE A 41 -18.42 3.90 -4.63
N ASN A 42 -19.52 3.36 -4.13
CA ASN A 42 -20.85 3.59 -4.70
C ASN A 42 -21.29 5.06 -4.62
N GLU A 43 -20.92 5.78 -3.56
CA GLU A 43 -21.17 7.23 -3.44
C GLU A 43 -20.49 8.05 -4.55
N LEU A 44 -19.39 7.55 -5.12
CA LEU A 44 -18.57 8.25 -6.11
C LEU A 44 -19.02 8.03 -7.57
N LYS A 45 -19.99 7.13 -7.82
CA LYS A 45 -20.49 6.82 -9.17
C LYS A 45 -21.10 8.02 -9.91
N GLY A 46 -21.53 9.05 -9.18
CA GLY A 46 -22.07 10.28 -9.78
C GLY A 46 -21.01 11.31 -10.19
N THR A 47 -19.75 11.14 -9.74
CA THR A 47 -18.67 12.12 -9.93
C THR A 47 -17.45 11.56 -10.64
N LEU A 48 -17.20 10.26 -10.48
CA LEU A 48 -16.09 9.53 -11.08
C LEU A 48 -16.61 8.36 -11.92
N THR A 49 -15.81 7.95 -12.89
CA THR A 49 -16.04 6.68 -13.61
C THR A 49 -15.60 5.54 -12.70
N VAL A 50 -16.52 4.64 -12.36
CA VAL A 50 -16.26 3.48 -11.50
C VAL A 50 -16.29 2.22 -12.34
N GLU A 51 -15.19 1.46 -12.33
CA GLU A 51 -15.02 0.25 -13.13
C GLU A 51 -14.67 -0.92 -12.22
N GLN A 52 -15.37 -2.05 -12.38
CA GLN A 52 -14.94 -3.30 -11.77
C GLN A 52 -13.93 -3.98 -12.69
N TYR A 53 -12.65 -4.02 -12.29
CA TYR A 53 -11.59 -4.58 -13.11
C TYR A 53 -11.33 -6.06 -12.84
N GLY A 54 -11.89 -6.62 -11.77
CA GLY A 54 -11.70 -8.02 -11.41
C GLY A 54 -12.59 -8.49 -10.27
N GLU A 55 -12.39 -9.73 -9.86
CA GLU A 55 -13.04 -10.34 -8.71
C GLU A 55 -12.14 -11.44 -8.14
N LEU A 56 -11.95 -11.44 -6.82
CA LEU A 56 -11.26 -12.51 -6.10
C LEU A 56 -12.30 -13.46 -5.53
N ASN A 57 -12.18 -14.73 -5.86
CA ASN A 57 -13.07 -15.78 -5.39
C ASN A 57 -12.34 -16.63 -4.36
N TYR A 58 -12.59 -16.34 -3.08
CA TYR A 58 -12.05 -17.09 -1.94
C TYR A 58 -13.16 -17.89 -1.25
N ASN A 59 -12.77 -18.82 -0.38
CA ASN A 59 -13.74 -19.66 0.34
C ASN A 59 -14.65 -18.81 1.25
N GLU A 60 -14.11 -17.71 1.77
CA GLU A 60 -14.79 -16.78 2.68
C GLU A 60 -15.73 -15.82 1.94
N GLY A 61 -15.53 -15.60 0.64
CA GLY A 61 -16.37 -14.69 -0.13
C GLY A 61 -15.82 -14.33 -1.51
N CYS A 62 -16.69 -13.67 -2.28
CA CYS A 62 -16.38 -13.06 -3.56
C CYS A 62 -16.11 -11.58 -3.35
N TYR A 63 -14.95 -11.11 -3.80
CA TYR A 63 -14.51 -9.74 -3.59
C TYR A 63 -14.35 -9.02 -4.94
N PRO A 64 -15.34 -8.21 -5.37
CA PRO A 64 -15.19 -7.42 -6.58
C PRO A 64 -14.11 -6.36 -6.39
N LEU A 65 -13.25 -6.18 -7.39
CA LEU A 65 -12.15 -5.22 -7.37
C LEU A 65 -12.50 -4.03 -8.25
N TYR A 66 -12.38 -2.83 -7.70
CA TYR A 66 -12.80 -1.60 -8.37
C TYR A 66 -11.66 -0.62 -8.57
N ALA A 67 -11.73 0.10 -9.70
CA ALA A 67 -10.96 1.29 -9.97
C ALA A 67 -11.90 2.50 -10.13
N LEU A 68 -11.40 3.66 -9.72
CA LEU A 68 -12.06 4.96 -9.86
C LEU A 68 -11.22 5.81 -10.81
N GLN A 69 -11.86 6.44 -11.78
CA GLN A 69 -11.19 7.32 -12.73
C GLN A 69 -11.84 8.69 -12.77
N THR A 70 -11.04 9.73 -12.95
CA THR A 70 -11.59 11.05 -13.30
C THR A 70 -12.31 10.99 -14.65
N PRO A 71 -13.45 11.70 -14.82
CA PRO A 71 -14.16 11.68 -16.09
C PRO A 71 -13.37 12.41 -17.19
N ASN A 72 -13.70 12.10 -18.46
CA ASN A 72 -13.18 12.79 -19.66
C ASN A 72 -11.64 12.80 -19.72
N PHE A 73 -11.04 11.61 -19.80
CA PHE A 73 -9.60 11.49 -20.02
C PHE A 73 -9.19 12.26 -21.29
N ASP A 74 -8.06 12.96 -21.18
CA ASP A 74 -7.51 13.83 -22.21
C ASP A 74 -6.06 13.40 -22.49
N ASP A 75 -5.77 12.97 -23.71
CA ASP A 75 -4.43 12.49 -24.11
C ASP A 75 -3.35 13.57 -23.98
N ALA A 76 -3.72 14.84 -23.89
CA ALA A 76 -2.78 15.93 -23.62
C ALA A 76 -2.37 16.03 -22.14
N LYS A 77 -3.05 15.34 -21.22
CA LYS A 77 -2.78 15.37 -19.78
C LYS A 77 -1.98 14.13 -19.34
N PRO A 78 -1.00 14.30 -18.44
CA PRO A 78 -0.33 13.17 -17.82
C PRO A 78 -1.29 12.32 -16.99
N THR A 79 -1.05 11.01 -16.94
CA THR A 79 -1.83 10.08 -16.12
C THR A 79 -1.11 9.76 -14.81
N VAL A 80 -1.85 9.74 -13.71
CA VAL A 80 -1.35 9.36 -12.38
C VAL A 80 -2.13 8.16 -11.84
N LEU A 81 -1.40 7.16 -11.35
CA LEU A 81 -1.94 5.99 -10.68
C LEU A 81 -1.80 6.13 -9.16
N ILE A 82 -2.89 5.86 -8.44
CA ILE A 82 -2.92 5.78 -6.98
C ILE A 82 -3.39 4.39 -6.58
N THR A 83 -2.62 3.69 -5.76
CA THR A 83 -2.96 2.36 -5.24
C THR A 83 -3.07 2.38 -3.73
N GLY A 84 -4.09 1.73 -3.18
CA GLY A 84 -4.29 1.58 -1.75
C GLY A 84 -4.68 0.15 -1.40
N GLY A 85 -4.39 -0.26 -0.17
CA GLY A 85 -4.78 -1.58 0.34
C GLY A 85 -4.13 -2.74 -0.40
N VAL A 86 -2.89 -2.57 -0.88
CA VAL A 86 -2.06 -3.71 -1.33
C VAL A 86 -1.89 -4.68 -0.16
N HIS A 87 -1.61 -4.16 1.04
CA HIS A 87 -1.85 -4.89 2.28
C HIS A 87 -3.17 -4.42 2.87
N GLY A 88 -4.10 -5.35 3.06
CA GLY A 88 -5.45 -4.96 3.44
C GLY A 88 -5.56 -4.47 4.89
N TYR A 89 -4.67 -4.89 5.80
CA TYR A 89 -4.67 -4.40 7.19
C TYR A 89 -4.34 -2.91 7.31
N GLU A 90 -3.67 -2.34 6.30
CA GLU A 90 -3.24 -0.96 6.22
C GLU A 90 -4.41 -0.04 5.80
N THR A 91 -5.28 0.16 6.78
CA THR A 91 -6.54 0.91 6.72
C THR A 91 -6.40 2.29 6.11
N SER A 92 -5.41 3.10 6.51
CA SER A 92 -5.32 4.48 6.03
C SER A 92 -4.98 4.56 4.56
N GLY A 93 -4.27 3.56 3.99
CA GLY A 93 -4.03 3.49 2.55
C GLY A 93 -5.33 3.39 1.77
N VAL A 94 -6.26 2.53 2.20
CA VAL A 94 -7.58 2.38 1.57
C VAL A 94 -8.42 3.64 1.70
N HIS A 95 -8.57 4.14 2.92
CA HIS A 95 -9.43 5.29 3.20
C HIS A 95 -8.84 6.61 2.73
N GLY A 96 -7.52 6.72 2.65
CA GLY A 96 -6.78 7.83 2.07
C GLY A 96 -7.04 7.95 0.56
N ALA A 97 -6.95 6.84 -0.17
CA ALA A 97 -7.29 6.80 -1.60
C ALA A 97 -8.75 7.22 -1.84
N LEU A 98 -9.70 6.67 -1.07
CA LEU A 98 -11.12 7.02 -1.18
C LEU A 98 -11.41 8.47 -0.78
N ARG A 99 -10.76 8.97 0.28
CA ARG A 99 -10.90 10.37 0.70
C ARG A 99 -10.39 11.31 -0.38
N PHE A 100 -9.21 11.04 -0.96
CA PHE A 100 -8.68 11.82 -2.07
C PHE A 100 -9.63 11.79 -3.29
N ALA A 101 -10.16 10.62 -3.64
CA ALA A 101 -11.13 10.47 -4.71
C ALA A 101 -12.37 11.36 -4.48
N LYS A 102 -12.86 11.42 -3.24
CA LYS A 102 -14.03 12.20 -2.85
C LYS A 102 -13.78 13.71 -2.80
N THR A 103 -12.59 14.15 -2.37
CA THR A 103 -12.36 15.56 -2.04
C THR A 103 -11.52 16.33 -3.05
N SER A 104 -10.64 15.64 -3.78
CA SER A 104 -9.54 16.31 -4.51
C SER A 104 -9.43 15.85 -5.97
N ALA A 105 -9.79 14.61 -6.30
CA ALA A 105 -9.58 14.05 -7.64
C ALA A 105 -10.24 14.88 -8.76
N LEU A 106 -11.47 15.35 -8.58
CA LEU A 106 -12.16 16.15 -9.62
C LEU A 106 -11.52 17.53 -9.85
N ASN A 107 -10.98 18.16 -8.81
CA ASN A 107 -10.25 19.42 -8.99
C ASN A 107 -8.92 19.17 -9.70
N GLN A 108 -8.22 18.08 -9.35
CA GLN A 108 -6.97 17.69 -9.97
C GLN A 108 -7.16 17.19 -11.42
N SER A 109 -8.37 16.79 -11.82
CA SER A 109 -8.66 16.36 -13.19
C SER A 109 -8.55 17.48 -14.24
N GLN A 110 -8.41 18.73 -13.80
CA GLN A 110 -8.06 19.85 -14.67
C GLN A 110 -6.64 19.70 -15.25
N HIS A 111 -5.75 19.01 -14.53
CA HIS A 111 -4.33 18.89 -14.87
C HIS A 111 -3.91 17.44 -15.19
N PHE A 112 -4.58 16.45 -14.61
CA PHE A 112 -4.19 15.04 -14.72
C PHE A 112 -5.36 14.16 -15.15
N ASN A 113 -5.06 13.06 -15.82
CA ASN A 113 -5.93 11.88 -15.82
C ASN A 113 -5.58 11.06 -14.57
N ILE A 114 -6.56 10.70 -13.74
CA ILE A 114 -6.28 10.00 -12.47
C ILE A 114 -6.98 8.65 -12.47
N VAL A 115 -6.22 7.60 -12.13
CA VAL A 115 -6.70 6.24 -11.90
C VAL A 115 -6.42 5.87 -10.44
N ILE A 116 -7.43 5.37 -9.72
CA ILE A 116 -7.32 5.01 -8.31
C ILE A 116 -7.81 3.57 -8.13
N ALA A 117 -6.96 2.67 -7.64
CA ALA A 117 -7.35 1.35 -7.16
C ALA A 117 -7.30 1.36 -5.62
N PRO A 118 -8.41 1.69 -4.93
CA PRO A 118 -8.39 2.05 -3.51
C PRO A 118 -8.20 0.85 -2.57
N CYS A 119 -8.49 -0.38 -3.00
CA CYS A 119 -8.32 -1.57 -2.19
C CYS A 119 -7.99 -2.77 -3.09
N ILE A 120 -6.72 -3.14 -3.15
CA ILE A 120 -6.21 -4.25 -3.97
C ILE A 120 -6.45 -5.61 -3.29
N SER A 121 -6.41 -5.65 -1.95
CA SER A 121 -6.46 -6.88 -1.15
C SER A 121 -7.64 -6.88 -0.17
N PRO A 122 -8.90 -6.97 -0.64
CA PRO A 122 -10.09 -6.83 0.19
C PRO A 122 -10.26 -7.94 1.23
N TRP A 123 -9.81 -9.18 0.98
CA TRP A 123 -9.78 -10.22 2.00
C TRP A 123 -8.81 -9.89 3.15
N GLY A 124 -7.63 -9.37 2.80
CA GLY A 124 -6.67 -8.87 3.79
C GLY A 124 -7.23 -7.68 4.57
N TYR A 125 -8.13 -6.91 3.95
CA TYR A 125 -8.84 -5.83 4.61
C TYR A 125 -9.78 -6.39 5.67
N GLU A 126 -10.69 -7.29 5.29
CA GLU A 126 -11.66 -7.86 6.22
C GLU A 126 -11.02 -8.64 7.37
N THR A 127 -9.94 -9.38 7.10
CA THR A 127 -9.29 -10.24 8.11
C THR A 127 -8.18 -9.55 8.90
N ILE A 128 -7.82 -8.32 8.51
CA ILE A 128 -6.68 -7.56 9.04
C ILE A 128 -5.39 -8.38 8.86
N ASN A 129 -5.04 -8.63 7.59
CA ASN A 129 -3.86 -9.39 7.20
C ASN A 129 -3.00 -8.68 6.15
N ARG A 130 -1.70 -8.98 6.24
CA ARG A 130 -0.68 -8.62 5.24
C ARG A 130 -0.71 -9.55 4.03
N TRP A 131 -0.90 -10.84 4.26
CA TRP A 131 -0.93 -11.85 3.20
C TRP A 131 -2.33 -12.08 2.66
N ASN A 132 -2.43 -12.76 1.51
CA ASN A 132 -3.66 -13.33 1.00
C ASN A 132 -3.92 -14.75 1.58
N PRO A 133 -5.06 -15.42 1.26
CA PRO A 133 -5.37 -16.76 1.78
C PRO A 133 -4.32 -17.84 1.50
N SER A 134 -3.46 -17.65 0.49
CA SER A 134 -2.37 -18.58 0.15
C SER A 134 -1.08 -18.32 0.94
N ALA A 135 -1.12 -17.43 1.94
CA ALA A 135 0.03 -16.94 2.71
C ALA A 135 1.09 -16.29 1.79
N ILE A 136 0.64 -15.54 0.78
CA ILE A 136 1.47 -14.79 -0.16
C ILE A 136 1.34 -13.30 0.15
N ASP A 137 2.47 -12.60 0.16
CA ASP A 137 2.53 -11.13 0.29
C ASP A 137 2.26 -10.48 -1.09
N PRO A 138 1.15 -9.76 -1.29
CA PRO A 138 0.87 -9.08 -2.55
C PRO A 138 1.96 -8.06 -2.92
N ASN A 139 2.53 -7.34 -1.95
CA ASN A 139 3.59 -6.36 -2.17
C ASN A 139 4.99 -6.98 -2.28
N ARG A 140 5.07 -8.29 -2.54
CA ARG A 140 6.27 -9.00 -3.04
C ARG A 140 5.96 -9.81 -4.29
N SER A 141 4.83 -9.51 -4.94
CA SER A 141 4.24 -10.31 -6.00
C SER A 141 3.88 -9.48 -7.23
N PHE A 142 4.41 -8.27 -7.40
CA PHE A 142 4.17 -7.46 -8.59
C PHE A 142 5.16 -7.76 -9.73
N TYR A 143 4.95 -8.88 -10.41
CA TYR A 143 5.72 -9.32 -11.57
C TYR A 143 4.88 -10.24 -12.48
N ASP A 144 5.38 -10.51 -13.69
CA ASP A 144 4.69 -11.38 -14.66
C ASP A 144 4.43 -12.78 -14.08
N ASN A 145 3.19 -13.27 -14.26
CA ASN A 145 2.71 -14.52 -13.65
C ASN A 145 2.73 -14.50 -12.11
N SER A 146 2.37 -13.35 -11.54
CA SER A 146 2.22 -13.17 -10.09
C SER A 146 1.41 -14.31 -9.45
N PRO A 147 1.89 -14.89 -8.34
CA PRO A 147 1.13 -15.89 -7.59
C PRO A 147 0.09 -15.25 -6.66
N ALA A 148 0.08 -13.91 -6.52
CA ALA A 148 -0.95 -13.17 -5.80
C ALA A 148 -1.99 -12.68 -6.82
N HIS A 149 -3.21 -13.22 -6.75
CA HIS A 149 -4.28 -12.83 -7.66
C HIS A 149 -4.66 -11.35 -7.51
N GLU A 150 -4.49 -10.79 -6.31
CA GLU A 150 -4.59 -9.35 -6.02
C GLU A 150 -3.69 -8.53 -6.95
N SER A 151 -2.37 -8.80 -6.90
CA SER A 151 -1.37 -8.09 -7.68
C SER A 151 -1.56 -8.35 -9.18
N ALA A 152 -1.85 -9.59 -9.58
CA ALA A 152 -2.09 -9.96 -10.97
C ALA A 152 -3.26 -9.17 -11.59
N ALA A 153 -4.37 -9.03 -10.85
CA ALA A 153 -5.57 -8.36 -11.34
C ALA A 153 -5.32 -6.87 -11.61
N VAL A 154 -4.71 -6.14 -10.66
CA VAL A 154 -4.42 -4.71 -10.85
C VAL A 154 -3.35 -4.46 -11.91
N MET A 155 -2.33 -5.33 -12.02
CA MET A 155 -1.33 -5.24 -13.09
C MET A 155 -1.97 -5.44 -14.47
N ALA A 156 -2.83 -6.45 -14.63
CA ALA A 156 -3.55 -6.71 -15.87
C ALA A 156 -4.46 -5.54 -16.24
N TYR A 157 -5.16 -4.97 -15.27
CA TYR A 157 -6.00 -3.80 -15.45
C TYR A 157 -5.21 -2.57 -15.91
N VAL A 158 -4.16 -2.20 -15.18
CA VAL A 158 -3.34 -1.03 -15.54
C VAL A 158 -2.72 -1.20 -16.92
N LYS A 159 -2.29 -2.42 -17.27
CA LYS A 159 -1.80 -2.74 -18.61
C LYS A 159 -2.89 -2.60 -19.68
N SER A 160 -4.13 -2.99 -19.40
CA SER A 160 -5.22 -2.90 -20.38
C SER A 160 -5.68 -1.46 -20.65
N LEU A 161 -5.38 -0.51 -19.75
CA LEU A 161 -5.64 0.91 -19.99
C LEU A 161 -4.75 1.47 -21.11
N ASN A 162 -3.58 0.87 -21.37
CA ASN A 162 -2.62 1.32 -22.39
C ASN A 162 -2.29 2.83 -22.26
N LEU A 163 -1.98 3.26 -21.04
CA LEU A 163 -1.66 4.64 -20.70
C LEU A 163 -0.21 4.77 -20.27
N ASP A 164 0.43 5.87 -20.68
CA ASP A 164 1.72 6.29 -20.12
C ASP A 164 1.48 6.97 -18.78
N LEU A 165 2.03 6.38 -17.72
CA LEU A 165 1.90 6.91 -16.36
C LEU A 165 3.05 7.88 -16.07
N LEU A 166 2.72 9.10 -15.63
CA LEU A 166 3.69 10.06 -15.10
C LEU A 166 4.10 9.70 -13.67
N ALA A 167 3.14 9.26 -12.85
CA ALA A 167 3.40 8.92 -11.46
C ALA A 167 2.59 7.72 -10.96
N HIS A 168 3.15 7.00 -10.00
CA HIS A 168 2.49 5.93 -9.25
C HIS A 168 2.75 6.10 -7.75
N ILE A 169 1.68 6.42 -7.01
CA ILE A 169 1.70 6.65 -5.56
C ILE A 169 1.00 5.47 -4.88
N ASP A 170 1.73 4.73 -4.07
CA ASP A 170 1.25 3.52 -3.40
C ASP A 170 1.13 3.75 -1.89
N LEU A 171 -0.07 3.60 -1.36
CA LEU A 171 -0.41 4.05 -0.01
C LEU A 171 -0.33 2.90 0.99
N HIS A 172 0.62 3.00 1.93
CA HIS A 172 0.93 1.98 2.90
C HIS A 172 1.05 2.53 4.34
N GLU A 173 1.11 1.60 5.29
CA GLU A 173 1.32 1.86 6.72
C GLU A 173 2.34 0.87 7.30
N THR A 174 3.15 1.36 8.25
CA THR A 174 3.93 0.49 9.13
C THR A 174 3.24 0.47 10.50
N THR A 175 2.96 -0.70 11.07
CA THR A 175 2.22 -0.82 12.34
C THR A 175 3.02 -1.57 13.41
N ASN A 176 2.56 -1.52 14.65
CA ASN A 176 3.05 -2.40 15.72
C ASN A 176 2.82 -3.88 15.39
N THR A 177 1.77 -4.19 14.62
CA THR A 177 1.49 -5.56 14.17
C THR A 177 2.48 -6.09 13.14
N ASP A 178 3.26 -5.24 12.45
CA ASP A 178 4.42 -5.71 11.70
C ASP A 178 5.42 -6.44 12.61
N ASN A 179 5.70 -5.90 13.79
CA ASN A 179 6.65 -6.51 14.72
C ASN A 179 6.05 -7.61 15.61
N SER A 180 4.76 -7.51 15.96
CA SER A 180 4.11 -8.47 16.86
C SER A 180 3.50 -9.67 16.15
N GLU A 181 3.13 -9.55 14.87
CA GLU A 181 2.42 -10.59 14.10
C GLU A 181 3.14 -10.90 12.78
N PHE A 182 3.27 -9.94 11.87
CA PHE A 182 3.59 -10.24 10.47
C PHE A 182 5.06 -10.63 10.22
N ARG A 183 6.04 -9.93 10.81
CA ARG A 183 7.46 -10.29 10.70
C ARG A 183 7.78 -11.62 11.41
N PRO A 184 7.28 -11.90 12.63
CA PRO A 184 7.39 -13.23 13.22
C PRO A 184 6.77 -14.34 12.35
N ALA A 185 5.57 -14.10 11.80
CA ALA A 185 4.91 -15.06 10.89
C ALA A 185 5.76 -15.31 9.64
N LEU A 186 6.31 -14.26 9.03
CA LEU A 186 7.18 -14.35 7.86
C LEU A 186 8.41 -15.20 8.14
N ALA A 187 9.09 -14.95 9.25
CA ALA A 187 10.28 -15.70 9.64
C ALA A 187 9.94 -17.18 9.86
N ALA A 188 8.84 -17.49 10.55
CA ALA A 188 8.37 -18.86 10.72
C ALA A 188 8.01 -19.53 9.37
N ARG A 189 7.34 -18.79 8.47
CA ARG A 189 6.99 -19.26 7.13
C ARG A 189 8.22 -19.60 6.29
N GLU A 190 9.27 -18.78 6.38
CA GLU A 190 10.52 -18.98 5.65
C GLU A 190 11.53 -19.90 6.38
N GLY A 191 11.21 -20.34 7.59
CA GLY A 191 12.13 -21.13 8.41
C GLY A 191 13.39 -20.35 8.81
N THR A 192 13.29 -19.03 8.91
CA THR A 192 14.39 -18.13 9.28
C THR A 192 14.20 -17.55 10.67
N THR A 193 15.24 -16.92 11.21
CA THR A 193 15.15 -16.19 12.47
C THR A 193 14.57 -14.80 12.22
N ASN A 194 13.60 -14.40 13.03
CA ASN A 194 13.11 -13.02 13.00
C ASN A 194 14.10 -12.09 13.71
N THR A 195 14.53 -11.03 13.03
CA THR A 195 15.25 -9.90 13.63
C THR A 195 14.37 -8.66 13.52
N ASN A 196 13.65 -8.34 14.59
CA ASN A 196 12.82 -7.13 14.61
C ASN A 196 13.71 -5.88 14.67
N TRP A 197 13.36 -4.91 13.84
CA TRP A 197 13.84 -3.53 13.94
C TRP A 197 12.85 -2.71 14.76
N ASN A 198 13.26 -1.58 15.30
CA ASN A 198 12.31 -0.63 15.88
C ASN A 198 11.30 -0.17 14.81
N ILE A 199 10.03 -0.05 15.18
CA ILE A 199 9.03 0.62 14.34
C ILE A 199 9.35 2.12 14.37
N PRO A 200 9.55 2.78 13.22
CA PRO A 200 9.78 4.22 13.19
C PRO A 200 8.55 4.98 13.71
N ASP A 201 8.76 5.87 14.69
CA ASP A 201 7.66 6.67 15.26
C ASP A 201 7.37 7.88 14.37
N GLY A 202 6.63 7.67 13.29
CA GLY A 202 6.12 8.73 12.42
C GLY A 202 5.99 8.30 10.97
N PHE A 203 5.62 9.24 10.12
CA PHE A 203 5.51 9.02 8.68
C PHE A 203 6.88 8.95 8.01
N TYR A 204 7.04 8.08 7.01
CA TYR A 204 8.17 8.11 6.10
C TYR A 204 7.77 7.65 4.69
N LEU A 205 8.70 7.76 3.74
CA LEU A 205 8.54 7.30 2.37
C LEU A 205 9.56 6.22 2.03
N VAL A 206 9.14 5.33 1.12
CA VAL A 206 10.02 4.42 0.40
C VAL A 206 10.05 4.87 -1.06
N ALA A 207 11.22 5.28 -1.53
CA ALA A 207 11.47 5.61 -2.93
C ALA A 207 12.14 4.44 -3.66
N ASP A 208 12.08 4.45 -4.99
CA ASP A 208 12.77 3.44 -5.80
C ASP A 208 14.24 3.83 -5.98
N SER A 209 15.16 2.99 -5.52
CA SER A 209 16.61 3.16 -5.69
C SER A 209 17.07 3.40 -7.14
N LYS A 210 16.30 2.95 -8.15
CA LYS A 210 16.63 3.16 -9.57
C LYS A 210 16.09 4.49 -10.12
N LYS A 211 15.08 5.08 -9.48
CA LYS A 211 14.43 6.35 -9.84
C LYS A 211 14.05 7.10 -8.54
N PRO A 212 15.05 7.55 -7.75
CA PRO A 212 14.81 7.99 -6.38
C PRO A 212 14.05 9.32 -6.29
N GLU A 213 14.20 10.19 -7.29
CA GLU A 213 13.53 11.49 -7.40
C GLU A 213 13.52 12.29 -6.07
N PRO A 214 14.69 12.62 -5.48
CA PRO A 214 14.78 13.12 -4.10
C PRO A 214 13.98 14.41 -3.83
N GLU A 215 13.90 15.34 -4.80
CA GLU A 215 13.10 16.56 -4.65
C GLU A 215 11.58 16.27 -4.66
N PHE A 216 11.14 15.27 -5.43
CA PHE A 216 9.75 14.81 -5.40
C PHE A 216 9.41 14.23 -4.02
N GLN A 217 10.27 13.37 -3.48
CA GLN A 217 10.09 12.80 -2.15
C GLN A 217 10.11 13.87 -1.06
N LYS A 218 11.03 14.85 -1.17
CA LYS A 218 11.18 15.93 -0.20
C LYS A 218 9.94 16.80 -0.11
N VAL A 219 9.35 17.20 -1.24
CA VAL A 219 8.12 18.01 -1.25
C VAL A 219 6.93 17.25 -0.65
N ILE A 220 6.88 15.93 -0.83
CA ILE A 220 5.89 15.08 -0.17
C ILE A 220 6.10 15.12 1.35
N ILE A 221 7.34 14.88 1.83
CA ILE A 221 7.68 14.95 3.26
C ILE A 221 7.30 16.32 3.85
N GLU A 222 7.67 17.42 3.20
CA GLU A 222 7.34 18.78 3.65
C GLU A 222 5.83 19.04 3.71
N GLY A 223 5.05 18.45 2.81
CA GLY A 223 3.60 18.54 2.84
C GLY A 223 2.97 17.72 3.96
N VAL A 224 3.42 16.48 4.16
CA VAL A 224 2.92 15.58 5.20
C VAL A 224 3.31 16.05 6.59
N ALA A 225 4.48 16.67 6.75
CA ALA A 225 4.96 17.24 8.02
C ALA A 225 4.03 18.31 8.61
N LYS A 226 3.10 18.86 7.81
CA LYS A 226 2.07 19.81 8.26
C LYS A 226 0.85 19.12 8.88
N VAL A 227 0.72 17.82 8.68
CA VAL A 227 -0.43 16.99 9.09
C VAL A 227 -0.04 16.00 10.18
N THR A 228 1.12 15.37 10.06
CA THR A 228 1.64 14.40 11.03
C THR A 228 3.15 14.52 11.18
N HIS A 229 3.71 13.98 12.26
CA HIS A 229 5.15 13.98 12.47
C HIS A 229 5.84 12.99 11.53
N ILE A 230 7.04 13.37 11.08
CA ILE A 230 7.90 12.54 10.23
C ILE A 230 8.79 11.68 11.13
N ALA A 231 8.97 10.42 10.76
CA ALA A 231 9.74 9.46 11.54
C ALA A 231 11.19 9.94 11.74
N PRO A 232 11.68 10.01 13.00
CA PRO A 232 13.11 10.19 13.25
C PRO A 232 13.88 8.92 12.85
N SER A 233 15.16 9.07 12.54
CA SER A 233 16.04 7.91 12.34
C SER A 233 16.33 7.20 13.66
N ASP A 234 16.68 5.91 13.58
CA ASP A 234 17.28 5.19 14.70
C ASP A 234 18.76 5.60 14.95
N GLU A 235 19.41 4.96 15.94
CA GLU A 235 20.83 5.20 16.27
C GLU A 235 21.82 4.97 15.12
N ASN A 236 21.42 4.25 14.06
CA ASN A 236 22.22 3.95 12.88
C ASN A 236 21.86 4.85 11.69
N ASN A 237 21.08 5.90 11.91
CA ASN A 237 20.50 6.75 10.86
C ASN A 237 19.68 5.95 9.83
N ALA A 238 18.96 4.94 10.30
CA ALA A 238 18.14 4.05 9.48
C ALA A 238 16.65 4.14 9.84
N LEU A 239 15.80 3.75 8.89
CA LEU A 239 14.40 3.41 9.12
C LEU A 239 14.24 1.94 8.73
N ILE A 240 13.62 1.13 9.60
CA ILE A 240 13.40 -0.31 9.39
C ILE A 240 14.65 -1.09 8.91
N GLY A 241 15.84 -0.73 9.41
CA GLY A 241 17.10 -1.37 9.04
C GLY A 241 17.72 -0.88 7.73
N VAL A 242 17.16 0.17 7.12
CA VAL A 242 17.61 0.75 5.86
C VAL A 242 18.14 2.16 6.09
N PRO A 243 19.37 2.48 5.68
CA PRO A 243 19.90 3.83 5.79
C PRO A 243 18.99 4.86 5.11
N GLN A 244 18.76 5.99 5.77
CA GLN A 244 18.03 7.10 5.16
C GLN A 244 18.80 7.68 3.98
N GLU A 245 18.09 7.92 2.88
CA GLU A 245 18.60 8.71 1.74
C GLU A 245 18.54 10.21 2.08
N GLN A 246 17.42 10.63 2.68
CA GLN A 246 17.20 11.95 3.24
C GLN A 246 16.19 11.84 4.39
N PHE A 247 15.99 12.92 5.14
CA PHE A 247 15.10 12.90 6.30
C PHE A 247 13.70 12.39 5.91
N GLY A 248 13.30 11.28 6.53
CA GLY A 248 12.00 10.64 6.29
C GLY A 248 11.91 9.81 5.01
N VAL A 249 13.02 9.48 4.33
CA VAL A 249 13.00 8.71 3.08
C VAL A 249 14.08 7.62 3.08
N ILE A 250 13.67 6.41 2.72
CA ILE A 250 14.57 5.27 2.41
C ILE A 250 14.37 4.81 0.97
N ASN A 251 15.33 4.05 0.45
CA ASN A 251 15.30 3.52 -0.92
C ASN A 251 15.23 2.00 -0.94
N TYR A 252 14.35 1.45 -1.79
CA TYR A 252 14.29 0.03 -2.13
C TYR A 252 14.42 -0.21 -3.63
N ALA A 253 14.96 -1.38 -4.01
CA ALA A 253 14.95 -1.83 -5.39
C ALA A 253 13.54 -2.33 -5.77
N ALA A 254 12.62 -1.39 -5.99
CA ALA A 254 11.18 -1.66 -5.95
C ALA A 254 10.76 -2.76 -6.91
N ARG A 255 11.16 -2.67 -8.19
CA ARG A 255 10.84 -3.69 -9.20
C ARG A 255 11.49 -5.05 -8.90
N GLU A 256 12.76 -5.05 -8.48
CA GLU A 256 13.50 -6.28 -8.16
C GLU A 256 12.89 -7.02 -6.95
N LEU A 257 12.32 -6.28 -6.00
CA LEU A 257 11.64 -6.81 -4.82
C LEU A 257 10.15 -7.14 -5.06
N GLY A 258 9.62 -6.89 -6.27
CA GLY A 258 8.22 -7.11 -6.60
C GLY A 258 7.24 -6.21 -5.82
N LEU A 259 7.66 -4.98 -5.52
CA LEU A 259 6.81 -3.97 -4.87
C LEU A 259 5.83 -3.35 -5.86
N CYS A 260 4.66 -2.93 -5.38
CA CYS A 260 3.61 -2.28 -6.16
C CYS A 260 4.14 -1.04 -6.88
N MET A 261 4.77 -0.09 -6.18
CA MET A 261 5.36 1.11 -6.79
C MET A 261 6.39 0.82 -7.91
N GLY A 262 6.91 -0.42 -8.00
CA GLY A 262 7.90 -0.84 -8.98
C GLY A 262 7.33 -1.47 -10.27
N PHE A 263 6.04 -1.81 -10.31
CA PHE A 263 5.47 -2.59 -11.43
C PHE A 263 5.20 -1.75 -12.68
N THR A 264 5.04 -0.43 -12.51
CA THR A 264 4.84 0.52 -13.61
C THR A 264 6.17 1.15 -14.05
N ASP A 265 6.20 1.65 -15.28
CA ASP A 265 7.32 2.41 -15.83
C ASP A 265 7.25 3.91 -15.50
N ALA A 266 6.34 4.32 -14.59
CA ALA A 266 6.18 5.72 -14.21
C ALA A 266 7.49 6.30 -13.65
N PRO A 267 7.95 7.49 -14.08
CA PRO A 267 9.20 8.08 -13.60
C PRO A 267 9.13 8.51 -12.13
N PHE A 268 7.98 9.01 -11.66
CA PHE A 268 7.80 9.43 -10.27
C PHE A 268 7.04 8.40 -9.47
N VAL A 269 7.71 7.74 -8.54
CA VAL A 269 7.08 6.70 -7.70
C VAL A 269 7.39 6.89 -6.23
N THR A 270 6.45 6.49 -5.38
CA THR A 270 6.66 6.41 -3.93
C THR A 270 5.72 5.40 -3.32
N THR A 271 6.19 4.72 -2.28
CA THR A 271 5.33 4.05 -1.29
C THR A 271 5.32 4.88 -0.01
N THR A 272 4.14 5.09 0.57
CA THR A 272 3.98 5.85 1.82
C THR A 272 4.03 4.92 3.02
N GLU A 273 4.49 5.39 4.18
CA GLU A 273 4.51 4.57 5.37
C GLU A 273 4.01 5.39 6.56
N VAL A 274 2.69 5.43 6.74
CA VAL A 274 2.05 6.05 7.92
C VAL A 274 2.23 5.14 9.13
N TYR A 275 2.43 5.73 10.33
CA TYR A 275 2.46 4.99 11.59
C TYR A 275 1.21 5.30 12.44
N PRO A 276 0.17 4.45 12.40
CA PRO A 276 -1.10 4.73 13.08
C PRO A 276 -1.08 4.44 14.59
N ASP A 277 -0.11 3.66 15.08
CA ASP A 277 -0.06 3.25 16.50
C ASP A 277 0.77 4.19 17.38
N SER A 278 1.22 5.33 16.84
CA SER A 278 1.89 6.36 17.64
C SER A 278 0.94 6.91 18.70
N PRO A 279 1.40 7.20 19.93
CA PRO A 279 0.58 7.85 20.96
C PRO A 279 0.01 9.21 20.54
N SER A 280 0.62 9.88 19.56
CA SER A 280 0.15 11.16 19.02
C SER A 280 -0.71 11.03 17.76
N ALA A 281 -0.86 9.83 17.19
CA ALA A 281 -1.63 9.60 15.96
C ALA A 281 -3.09 9.29 16.25
N ASN A 282 -3.95 9.53 15.27
CA ASN A 282 -5.32 9.04 15.22
C ASN A 282 -5.73 8.69 13.79
N SER A 283 -6.83 7.95 13.64
CA SER A 283 -7.26 7.42 12.34
C SER A 283 -7.54 8.50 11.28
N GLU A 284 -8.16 9.62 11.64
CA GLU A 284 -8.42 10.71 10.68
C GLU A 284 -7.11 11.38 10.25
N GLN A 285 -6.18 11.60 11.17
CA GLN A 285 -4.86 12.16 10.85
C GLN A 285 -4.08 11.24 9.90
N CYS A 286 -4.18 9.92 10.06
CA CYS A 286 -3.55 8.94 9.16
C CYS A 286 -4.13 9.05 7.74
N ILE A 287 -5.46 9.13 7.61
CA ILE A 287 -6.14 9.34 6.32
C ILE A 287 -5.71 10.67 5.69
N LEU A 288 -5.68 11.75 6.48
CA LEU A 288 -5.26 13.06 5.99
C LEU A 288 -3.79 13.10 5.57
N ALA A 289 -2.91 12.33 6.22
CA ALA A 289 -1.51 12.19 5.80
C ALA A 289 -1.41 11.56 4.41
N GLN A 290 -2.16 10.49 4.13
CA GLN A 290 -2.21 9.87 2.79
C GLN A 290 -2.75 10.84 1.73
N VAL A 291 -3.79 11.62 2.05
CA VAL A 291 -4.32 12.66 1.16
C VAL A 291 -3.30 13.79 0.93
N ALA A 292 -2.53 14.16 1.97
CA ALA A 292 -1.46 15.15 1.86
C ALA A 292 -0.32 14.67 0.95
N VAL A 293 0.03 13.37 0.98
CA VAL A 293 0.98 12.78 0.04
C VAL A 293 0.53 13.03 -1.39
N ILE A 294 -0.68 12.59 -1.73
CA ILE A 294 -1.17 12.64 -3.10
C ILE A 294 -1.23 14.09 -3.59
N ASN A 295 -1.78 15.01 -2.79
CA ASN A 295 -1.85 16.42 -3.16
C ASN A 295 -0.46 17.06 -3.32
N SER A 296 0.50 16.76 -2.43
CA SER A 296 1.87 17.28 -2.56
C SER A 296 2.56 16.75 -3.81
N ALA A 297 2.42 15.47 -4.11
CA ALA A 297 2.96 14.85 -5.31
C ALA A 297 2.37 15.50 -6.58
N LEU A 298 1.04 15.63 -6.67
CA LEU A 298 0.39 16.25 -7.82
C LEU A 298 0.76 17.74 -7.97
N ASN A 299 0.86 18.49 -6.86
CA ASN A 299 1.30 19.88 -6.89
C ASN A 299 2.76 20.04 -7.36
N TYR A 300 3.63 19.07 -7.05
CA TYR A 300 4.99 19.05 -7.57
C TYR A 300 5.02 18.81 -9.08
N LEU A 301 4.18 17.88 -9.56
CA LEU A 301 4.12 17.47 -10.97
C LEU A 301 3.38 18.48 -11.86
N ASN A 302 2.53 19.33 -11.28
CA ASN A 302 1.77 20.36 -12.00
C ASN A 302 2.58 21.66 -12.21
N LYS A 303 3.87 21.54 -12.54
CA LYS A 303 4.79 22.67 -12.74
C LYS A 303 5.22 22.81 -14.19
#